data_AF-A0A1Q6PWT0-F1
#
_entry.id   AF-A0A1Q6PWT0-F1
#
_cell.length_a   1.000
_cell.length_b   1.000
_cell.length_c   1.000
_cell.angle_alpha   90.00
_cell.angle_beta   90.00
_cell.angle_gamma   90.00
#
_symmetry.space_group_name_H-M   'P 1'
#
loop_
_entity.id
_entity.type
_entity.pdbx_description
1 polymer ?
#
loop_
_entity_poly.entity_id
_entity_poly.type
_entity_poly.pdbx_seq_one_letter_code
_entity_poly.pdbx_strand_id
1 'polypeptide(L)'
;MDMVAFGAALAQINKRITAANTAAQEAAKAAQSAKDAASLANAAAKLASAAAESAKLWTELLTEYTPAQNFFIATTQARVRKNEEDIAALKTKTSALT
;
A
#
# COMPACT_ATOMS: atom_id res chain seq x y z
N MET A 1 8.93 -12.24 4.66
CA MET A 1 9.34 -11.08 3.83
C MET A 1 10.07 -10.12 4.76
N ASP A 2 11.27 -9.67 4.40
CA ASP A 2 12.01 -8.66 5.17
C ASP A 2 11.28 -7.30 5.06
N MET A 3 11.23 -6.51 6.15
CA MET A 3 10.62 -5.18 6.20
C MET A 3 11.22 -4.22 5.17
N VAL A 4 12.51 -4.38 4.86
CA VAL A 4 13.20 -3.61 3.82
C VAL A 4 12.70 -3.99 2.42
N ALA A 5 12.51 -5.29 2.16
CA ALA A 5 11.97 -5.79 0.90
C ALA A 5 10.51 -5.35 0.69
N PHE A 6 9.71 -5.35 1.76
CA PHE A 6 8.35 -4.82 1.74
C PHE A 6 8.32 -3.32 1.41
N GLY A 7 9.16 -2.51 2.06
CA GLY A 7 9.25 -1.07 1.77
C GLY A 7 9.66 -0.78 0.31
N ALA A 8 10.59 -1.55 -0.24
CA ALA A 8 11.00 -1.44 -1.64
C ALA A 8 9.87 -1.83 -2.61
N ALA A 9 9.14 -2.92 -2.33
CA ALA A 9 7.99 -3.35 -3.13
C ALA A 9 6.89 -2.28 -3.12
N LEU A 10 6.59 -1.69 -1.95
CA LEU A 10 5.61 -0.62 -1.81
C LEU A 10 5.99 0.63 -2.63
N ALA A 11 7.26 1.05 -2.57
CA ALA A 11 7.76 2.17 -3.34
C ALA A 11 7.65 1.93 -4.86
N GLN A 12 7.93 0.71 -5.30
CA GLN A 12 7.83 0.31 -6.70
C GLN A 12 6.38 0.30 -7.19
N ILE A 13 5.44 -0.24 -6.42
CA ILE A 13 4.01 -0.22 -6.75
C ILE A 13 3.49 1.21 -6.82
N ASN A 14 3.86 2.07 -5.86
CA ASN A 14 3.43 3.46 -5.85
C ASN A 14 3.95 4.27 -7.07
N LYS A 15 5.19 3.99 -7.51
CA LYS A 15 5.74 4.57 -8.74
C LYS A 15 4.93 4.16 -9.97
N ARG A 16 4.53 2.89 -10.06
CA ARG A 16 3.69 2.37 -11.16
C ARG A 16 2.30 2.99 -11.16
N ILE A 17 1.67 3.16 -9.98
CA ILE A 17 0.36 3.83 -9.84
C ILE A 17 0.44 5.27 -10.36
N THR A 18 1.50 5.99 -9.99
CA THR A 18 1.72 7.36 -10.47
C THR A 18 1.79 7.41 -12.00
N ALA A 19 2.57 6.51 -12.60
CA ALA A 19 2.69 6.43 -14.06
C ALA A 19 1.36 6.10 -14.76
N ALA A 20 0.60 5.13 -14.24
CA ALA A 20 -0.71 4.76 -14.77
C ALA A 20 -1.71 5.94 -14.70
N ASN A 21 -1.70 6.68 -13.60
CA ASN A 21 -2.55 7.87 -13.43
C ASN A 21 -2.14 9.01 -14.38
N THR A 22 -0.84 9.22 -14.63
CA THR A 22 -0.36 10.18 -15.63
C THR A 22 -0.85 9.79 -17.04
N ALA A 23 -0.71 8.52 -17.43
CA ALA A 23 -1.20 8.03 -18.71
C ALA A 23 -2.72 8.20 -18.86
N ALA A 24 -3.49 7.96 -17.78
CA ALA A 24 -4.92 8.22 -17.75
C ALA A 24 -5.23 9.72 -17.95
N GLN A 25 -4.52 10.63 -17.29
CA GLN A 25 -4.70 12.07 -17.47
C GLN A 25 -4.38 12.54 -18.90
N GLU A 26 -3.31 12.01 -19.51
CA GLU A 26 -2.95 12.31 -20.89
C GLU A 26 -4.00 11.81 -21.88
N ALA A 27 -4.50 10.59 -21.69
CA ALA A 27 -5.58 10.03 -22.50
C ALA A 27 -6.88 10.83 -22.35
N ALA A 28 -7.21 11.29 -21.14
CA ALA A 28 -8.38 12.15 -20.91
C ALA A 28 -8.25 13.51 -21.62
N LYS A 29 -7.07 14.14 -21.59
CA LYS A 29 -6.81 15.39 -22.34
C LYS A 29 -6.90 15.18 -23.86
N ALA A 30 -6.39 14.05 -24.36
CA ALA A 30 -6.50 13.68 -25.76
C ALA A 30 -7.96 13.46 -26.18
N ALA A 31 -8.79 12.85 -25.33
CA ALA A 31 -10.22 12.68 -25.56
C ALA A 31 -10.95 14.04 -25.60
N GLN A 32 -10.61 14.97 -24.69
CA GLN A 32 -11.20 16.32 -24.67
C GLN A 32 -10.83 17.15 -25.91
N SER A 33 -9.65 16.90 -26.49
CA SER A 33 -9.15 17.62 -27.67
C SER A 33 -9.45 16.91 -28.99
N ALA A 34 -10.12 15.75 -28.95
CA ALA A 34 -10.43 14.95 -30.13
C ALA A 34 -11.42 15.68 -31.03
N LYS A 35 -11.10 15.74 -32.33
CA LYS A 35 -11.92 16.43 -33.35
C LYS A 35 -12.76 15.46 -34.18
N ASP A 36 -12.55 14.15 -34.00
CA ASP A 36 -13.23 13.09 -34.74
C ASP A 36 -13.49 11.87 -33.84
N ALA A 37 -14.42 11.02 -34.27
CA ALA A 37 -14.87 9.87 -33.49
C ALA A 37 -13.77 8.81 -33.31
N ALA A 38 -12.85 8.66 -34.26
CA ALA A 38 -11.79 7.66 -34.18
C ALA A 38 -10.72 8.07 -33.17
N SER A 39 -10.32 9.35 -33.16
CA SER A 39 -9.40 9.89 -32.16
C SER A 39 -9.99 9.86 -30.74
N LEU A 40 -11.29 10.14 -30.61
CA LEU A 40 -12.02 10.00 -29.34
C LEU A 40 -12.05 8.55 -28.85
N ALA A 41 -12.40 7.59 -29.72
CA ALA A 41 -12.46 6.18 -29.37
C ALA A 41 -11.09 5.63 -28.95
N ASN A 42 -10.02 6.03 -29.64
CA ASN A 42 -8.65 5.65 -29.28
C ASN A 42 -8.23 6.23 -27.92
N ALA A 43 -8.55 7.49 -27.66
CA ALA A 43 -8.26 8.12 -26.36
C ALA A 43 -9.07 7.48 -25.23
N ALA A 44 -10.34 7.14 -25.46
CA ALA A 44 -11.17 6.42 -24.50
C ALA A 44 -10.64 5.01 -24.20
N ALA A 45 -10.18 4.27 -25.22
CA ALA A 45 -9.58 2.95 -25.03
C ALA A 45 -8.29 3.02 -24.19
N LYS A 46 -7.43 4.02 -24.46
CA LYS A 46 -6.22 4.26 -23.65
C LYS A 46 -6.54 4.62 -22.21
N LEU A 47 -7.56 5.46 -21.99
CA LEU A 47 -8.03 5.82 -20.65
C LEU A 47 -8.54 4.59 -19.90
N ALA A 48 -9.36 3.75 -20.54
CA ALA A 48 -9.88 2.53 -19.94
C ALA A 48 -8.75 1.55 -19.58
N SER A 49 -7.75 1.39 -20.45
CA SER A 49 -6.58 0.55 -20.18
C SER A 49 -5.77 1.07 -18.99
N ALA A 50 -5.51 2.38 -18.93
CA ALA A 50 -4.77 2.99 -17.83
C ALA A 50 -5.53 2.89 -16.49
N ALA A 51 -6.86 3.04 -16.52
CA ALA A 51 -7.72 2.86 -15.35
C ALA A 51 -7.72 1.41 -14.85
N ALA A 52 -7.79 0.43 -15.75
CA ALA A 52 -7.73 -0.99 -15.40
C ALA A 52 -6.37 -1.37 -14.79
N GLU A 53 -5.27 -0.84 -15.35
CA GLU A 53 -3.93 -1.03 -14.79
C GLU A 53 -3.79 -0.39 -13.40
N SER A 54 -4.29 0.84 -13.23
CA SER A 54 -4.31 1.52 -11.93
C SER A 54 -5.09 0.70 -10.87
N ALA A 55 -6.27 0.18 -11.22
CA ALA A 55 -7.07 -0.66 -10.33
C ALA A 55 -6.35 -1.95 -9.91
N LYS A 56 -5.66 -2.60 -10.85
CA LYS A 56 -4.82 -3.77 -10.57
C LYS A 56 -3.70 -3.42 -9.58
N LEU A 57 -3.00 -2.31 -9.81
CA LEU A 57 -1.90 -1.86 -8.95
C LEU A 57 -2.36 -1.48 -7.54
N TRP A 58 -3.54 -0.87 -7.40
CA TRP A 58 -4.15 -0.63 -6.09
C TRP A 58 -4.50 -1.92 -5.36
N THR A 59 -4.94 -2.94 -6.08
CA THR A 59 -5.20 -4.27 -5.52
C THR A 59 -3.91 -4.96 -5.08
N GLU A 60 -2.83 -4.88 -5.88
CA GLU A 60 -1.49 -5.34 -5.50
C GLU A 60 -1.01 -4.61 -4.23
N LEU A 61 -1.18 -3.29 -4.15
CA LEU A 61 -0.80 -2.49 -2.99
C LEU A 61 -1.53 -2.93 -1.72
N LEU A 62 -2.85 -3.11 -1.80
CA LEU A 62 -3.66 -3.57 -0.65
C LEU A 62 -3.28 -4.98 -0.20
N THR A 63 -2.95 -5.85 -1.15
CA THR A 63 -2.49 -7.22 -0.87
C THR A 63 -1.16 -7.23 -0.13
N GLU A 64 -0.23 -6.36 -0.50
CA GLU A 64 1.05 -6.20 0.20
C GLU A 64 0.86 -5.53 1.58
N TYR A 65 -0.01 -4.52 1.69
CA TYR A 65 -0.19 -3.75 2.92
C TYR A 65 -0.84 -4.58 4.04
N THR A 66 -1.75 -5.49 3.72
CA THR A 66 -2.51 -6.26 4.71
C THR A 66 -1.62 -7.16 5.59
N PRO A 67 -0.70 -7.98 5.04
CA PRO A 67 0.29 -8.71 5.82
C PRO A 67 1.19 -7.81 6.68
N ALA A 68 1.63 -6.66 6.14
CA ALA A 68 2.50 -5.75 6.87
C ALA A 68 1.80 -5.12 8.07
N GLN A 69 0.53 -4.71 7.90
CA GLN A 69 -0.30 -4.20 8.98
C GLN A 69 -0.53 -5.26 10.06
N ASN A 70 -0.85 -6.50 9.66
CA ASN A 70 -1.05 -7.62 10.58
C ASN A 70 0.23 -7.96 11.35
N PHE A 71 1.39 -7.94 10.69
CA PHE A 71 2.68 -8.18 11.33
C PHE A 71 3.03 -7.10 12.36
N PHE A 72 2.80 -5.82 12.03
CA PHE A 72 3.02 -4.70 12.96
C PHE A 72 2.14 -4.82 14.21
N ILE A 73 0.86 -5.15 14.04
CA ILE A 73 -0.07 -5.36 15.15
C ILE A 73 0.41 -6.52 16.03
N ALA A 74 0.73 -7.68 15.43
CA ALA A 74 1.17 -8.86 16.17
C ALA A 74 2.47 -8.61 16.96
N THR A 75 3.46 -7.95 16.35
CA THR A 75 4.73 -7.62 17.00
C THR A 75 4.56 -6.60 18.13
N THR A 76 3.70 -5.60 17.94
CA THR A 76 3.38 -4.61 18.98
C THR A 76 2.67 -5.27 20.16
N GLN A 77 1.68 -6.12 19.90
CA GLN A 77 0.97 -6.87 20.95
C GLN A 77 1.90 -7.80 21.73
N ALA A 78 2.81 -8.51 21.04
CA ALA A 78 3.79 -9.36 21.69
C ALA A 78 4.73 -8.56 22.62
N ARG A 79 5.14 -7.36 22.19
CA ARG A 79 5.98 -6.47 23.00
C ARG A 79 5.24 -5.91 24.22
N VAL A 80 3.96 -5.55 24.06
CA VAL A 80 3.13 -5.13 25.20
C VAL A 80 3.02 -6.26 26.22
N ARG A 81 2.71 -7.49 25.79
CA ARG A 81 2.61 -8.65 26.69
C ARG A 81 3.91 -8.90 27.45
N LYS A 82 5.06 -8.84 26.77
CA LYS A 82 6.36 -8.98 27.43
C LYS A 82 6.60 -7.89 28.48
N ASN A 83 6.25 -6.64 28.17
CA ASN A 83 6.37 -5.55 29.14
C ASN A 83 5.46 -5.79 30.37
N GLU A 84 4.25 -6.33 30.18
CA GLU A 84 3.35 -6.68 31.28
C GLU A 84 3.94 -7.79 32.17
N GLU A 85 4.53 -8.82 31.57
CA GLU A 85 5.26 -9.89 32.27
C GLU A 85 6.46 -9.35 33.06
N ASP A 86 7.28 -8.49 32.43
CA ASP A 86 8.44 -7.85 33.07
C ASP A 86 8.02 -6.97 34.26
N ILE A 87 6.92 -6.21 34.12
CA ILE A 87 6.35 -5.40 35.21
C ILE A 87 5.85 -6.29 36.35
N ALA A 88 5.17 -7.40 36.05
CA ALA A 88 4.71 -8.34 37.07
C ALA A 88 5.87 -9.00 37.84
N ALA A 89 6.96 -9.35 37.14
CA ALA A 89 8.17 -9.88 37.75
C ALA A 89 8.86 -8.83 38.64
N LEU A 90 8.92 -7.57 38.21
CA LEU A 90 9.45 -6.46 39.01
C LEU A 90 8.64 -6.25 40.29
N LYS A 91 7.30 -6.20 40.19
CA LYS A 91 6.41 -6.07 41.36
C LYS A 91 6.66 -7.17 42.38
N THR A 92 6.72 -8.42 41.91
CA THR A 92 6.99 -9.60 42.77
C THR A 92 8.32 -9.47 43.50
N LYS A 93 9.39 -9.05 42.79
CA LYS A 93 10.71 -8.84 43.40
C LYS A 93 10.70 -7.71 44.43
N THR A 94 10.03 -6.59 44.13
CA THR A 94 9.91 -5.46 45.07
C THR A 94 9.19 -5.87 46.34
N SER A 95 8.07 -6.61 46.23
CA SER A 95 7.31 -7.09 47.39
C SER A 95 8.10 -8.08 48.27
N ALA A 96 9.07 -8.81 47.70
CA ALA A 96 9.93 -9.70 48.48
C ALA A 96 11.07 -8.96 49.23
N LEU A 97 11.30 -7.68 48.94
CA LEU A 97 12.37 -6.86 49.51
C LEU A 97 11.87 -5.87 50.59
N THR A 98 10.56 -5.77 50.78
CA THR A 98 9.87 -4.94 51.80
C THR A 98 9.27 -5.81 52.88
#